data_AF-A0A2E6WT19-F1
#
_entry.id   AF-A0A2E6WT19-F1
#
_cell.length_a   1.000
_cell.length_b   1.000
_cell.length_c   1.000
_cell.angle_alpha   90.00
_cell.angle_beta   90.00
_cell.angle_gamma   90.00
#
_symmetry.space_group_name_H-M   'P 1'
#
loop_
_entity.id
_entity.type
_entity.pdbx_description
1 polymer ?
#
loop_
_entity_poly.entity_id
_entity_poly.type
_entity_poly.pdbx_seq_one_letter_code
_entity_poly.pdbx_strand_id
1 'polypeptide(L)'
;MKQKTGISFVNIIDYSLGINSKFNDNLNEDINIIETKDLSNLSPTKPLMSKPSASLIDSFILICWHYYPDEIIKSRKDLFELVRIKFSSGFFPGYENISFPLIDKLTWSEIYPKWFKNNSFRQSNFHIYIDNRLKFLLSNGFIVRIDKGKYQLNVSFSDDEWQLIESITKLPPQDGLMIPYLLKSPKDKAWPLVYRDIFSDQSINEQEQ
;
A
#
# COMPACT_ATOMS: atom_id res chain seq x y z
N MET A 1 -4.78 17.38 46.83
CA MET A 1 -5.32 18.40 45.91
C MET A 1 -5.68 17.74 44.59
N LYS A 2 -6.94 17.86 44.14
CA LYS A 2 -7.42 17.53 42.78
C LYS A 2 -7.18 18.74 41.87
N GLN A 3 -6.83 18.52 40.60
CA GLN A 3 -7.56 18.95 39.38
C GLN A 3 -7.13 17.97 38.26
N LYS A 4 -7.95 17.05 37.73
CA LYS A 4 -9.13 17.20 36.85
C LYS A 4 -8.85 18.04 35.59
N THR A 5 -8.29 17.42 34.55
CA THR A 5 -8.77 17.62 33.18
C THR A 5 -9.77 16.49 32.90
N GLY A 6 -11.05 16.79 33.16
CA GLY A 6 -12.17 15.86 33.02
C GLY A 6 -12.65 15.78 31.58
N ILE A 7 -11.91 15.12 30.71
CA ILE A 7 -12.39 14.76 29.36
C ILE A 7 -12.12 13.27 29.16
N SER A 8 -13.21 12.48 29.16
CA SER A 8 -13.19 11.05 28.86
C SER A 8 -12.80 10.81 27.41
N PHE A 9 -12.06 9.74 27.14
CA PHE A 9 -11.67 9.31 25.78
C PHE A 9 -12.89 9.14 24.85
N VAL A 10 -14.05 8.82 25.43
CA VAL A 10 -15.35 8.73 24.73
C VAL A 10 -15.77 10.08 24.15
N ASN A 11 -15.52 11.19 24.87
CA ASN A 11 -15.88 12.53 24.43
C ASN A 11 -15.02 13.01 23.26
N ILE A 12 -13.80 12.49 23.10
CA ILE A 12 -12.91 12.83 21.98
C ILE A 12 -13.41 12.17 20.70
N ILE A 13 -13.92 10.92 20.79
CA ILE A 13 -14.49 10.20 19.66
C ILE A 13 -15.82 10.84 19.23
N ASP A 14 -16.69 11.19 20.18
CA ASP A 14 -17.97 11.87 19.88
C ASP A 14 -17.76 13.26 19.24
N TYR A 15 -16.72 13.98 19.66
CA TYR A 15 -16.33 15.28 19.07
C TYR A 15 -15.77 15.12 17.65
N SER A 16 -15.09 14.00 17.36
CA SER A 16 -14.52 13.69 16.03
C SER A 16 -15.58 13.29 15.00
N LEU A 17 -16.75 12.84 15.47
CA LEU A 17 -17.84 12.31 14.65
C LEU A 17 -19.05 13.26 14.55
N GLY A 18 -19.00 14.44 15.17
CA GLY A 18 -20.06 15.45 15.11
C GLY A 18 -21.29 15.16 15.98
N ILE A 19 -21.15 14.33 17.01
CA ILE A 19 -22.24 13.94 17.91
C ILE A 19 -22.15 14.80 19.19
N ASN A 20 -23.09 15.72 19.37
CA ASN A 20 -23.17 16.53 20.60
C ASN A 20 -23.62 15.65 21.79
N SER A 21 -22.69 15.38 22.71
CA SER A 21 -22.90 14.61 23.95
C SER A 21 -24.03 15.16 24.83
N LYS A 22 -24.88 14.29 25.38
CA LYS A 22 -25.60 14.56 26.64
C LYS A 22 -25.10 13.61 27.71
N PHE A 23 -24.36 14.17 28.67
CA PHE A 23 -24.00 13.53 29.93
C PHE A 23 -25.25 13.14 30.73
N ASN A 24 -25.18 12.00 31.42
CA ASN A 24 -25.63 11.90 32.82
C ASN A 24 -25.04 10.66 33.50
N ASP A 25 -24.35 10.91 34.60
CA ASP A 25 -23.96 9.91 35.61
C ASP A 25 -25.22 9.38 36.32
N ASN A 26 -25.24 8.06 36.56
CA ASN A 26 -26.03 7.31 37.55
C ASN A 26 -27.53 7.61 37.67
N LEU A 27 -28.37 6.61 37.39
CA LEU A 27 -29.43 6.13 38.31
C LEU A 27 -30.00 4.80 37.79
N ASN A 28 -30.27 3.92 38.76
CA ASN A 28 -30.83 2.58 38.61
C ASN A 28 -32.23 2.57 37.95
N GLU A 29 -32.63 1.33 37.63
CA GLU A 29 -33.99 0.79 37.47
C GLU A 29 -34.50 0.56 36.04
N ASP A 30 -34.53 -0.74 35.75
CA ASP A 30 -35.53 -1.52 35.02
C ASP A 30 -35.72 -1.32 33.50
N ILE A 31 -35.54 -2.41 32.73
CA ILE A 31 -36.63 -3.31 32.27
C ILE A 31 -36.05 -4.33 31.26
N ASN A 32 -36.00 -5.58 31.71
CA ASN A 32 -36.28 -6.87 31.06
C ASN A 32 -35.96 -7.20 29.56
N ILE A 33 -35.16 -8.28 29.46
CA ILE A 33 -35.32 -9.52 28.65
C ILE A 33 -35.23 -9.41 27.13
N ILE A 34 -34.14 -9.96 26.54
CA ILE A 34 -34.22 -10.99 25.49
C ILE A 34 -33.08 -12.01 25.68
N GLU A 35 -33.45 -13.28 25.59
CA GLU A 35 -32.70 -14.54 25.75
C GLU A 35 -31.27 -14.55 25.19
N THR A 36 -30.34 -15.02 26.03
CA THR A 36 -29.03 -15.52 25.64
C THR A 36 -29.18 -16.81 24.83
N LYS A 37 -29.31 -16.70 23.51
CA LYS A 37 -28.94 -17.81 22.62
C LYS A 37 -27.44 -17.81 22.41
N ASP A 38 -26.81 -18.83 22.99
CA ASP A 38 -25.44 -19.26 22.76
C ASP A 38 -25.01 -19.10 21.28
N LEU A 39 -24.19 -18.08 21.02
CA LEU A 39 -23.42 -17.91 19.77
C LEU A 39 -21.96 -18.33 19.99
N SER A 40 -21.71 -19.22 20.93
CA SER A 40 -20.40 -19.75 21.30
C SER A 40 -19.77 -20.69 20.25
N ASN A 41 -20.35 -20.81 19.05
CA ASN A 41 -19.83 -21.66 17.97
C ASN A 41 -19.63 -20.98 16.60
N LEU A 42 -19.56 -19.64 16.53
CA LEU A 42 -18.88 -19.01 15.40
C LEU A 42 -17.39 -18.94 15.72
N SER A 43 -16.69 -20.00 15.34
CA SER A 43 -15.24 -19.92 15.11
C SER A 43 -14.97 -18.63 14.34
N PRO A 44 -14.17 -17.68 14.87
CA PRO A 44 -13.67 -16.62 14.03
C PRO A 44 -12.82 -17.30 12.97
N THR A 45 -13.37 -17.41 11.76
CA THR A 45 -12.58 -17.71 10.56
C THR A 45 -11.36 -16.83 10.63
N LYS A 46 -10.20 -17.46 10.87
CA LYS A 46 -8.90 -16.79 10.99
C LYS A 46 -8.82 -15.70 9.94
N PRO A 47 -8.49 -14.44 10.28
CA PRO A 47 -8.43 -13.38 9.29
C PRO A 47 -7.46 -13.82 8.18
N LEU A 48 -7.96 -13.77 6.94
CA LEU A 48 -7.15 -13.75 5.74
C LEU A 48 -5.97 -12.82 6.03
N MET A 49 -4.73 -13.33 5.99
CA MET A 49 -3.53 -12.63 6.47
C MET A 49 -3.59 -11.13 6.15
N SER A 50 -3.52 -10.26 7.18
CA SER A 50 -3.48 -8.82 6.96
C SER A 50 -2.28 -8.50 6.09
N LYS A 51 -2.55 -7.88 4.93
CA LYS A 51 -1.57 -7.46 3.94
C LYS A 51 -1.73 -5.95 3.77
N PRO A 52 -0.64 -5.23 3.45
CA PRO A 52 -0.72 -3.79 3.24
C PRO A 52 -1.63 -3.46 2.05
N SER A 53 -2.20 -2.25 2.09
CA SER A 53 -2.96 -1.68 0.98
C SER A 53 -2.17 -1.78 -0.33
N ALA A 54 -2.87 -2.17 -1.40
CA ALA A 54 -2.31 -2.24 -2.74
C ALA A 54 -1.74 -0.88 -3.18
N SER A 55 -2.50 0.19 -2.96
CA SER A 55 -2.10 1.56 -3.28
C SER A 55 -0.84 1.99 -2.55
N LEU A 56 -0.67 1.59 -1.28
CA LEU A 56 0.55 1.91 -0.52
C LEU A 56 1.80 1.31 -1.18
N ILE A 57 1.70 0.03 -1.56
CA ILE A 57 2.81 -0.67 -2.23
C ILE A 57 3.06 -0.12 -3.63
N ASP A 58 2.00 0.21 -4.38
CA ASP A 58 2.14 0.85 -5.69
C ASP A 58 2.87 2.18 -5.57
N SER A 59 2.53 3.02 -4.59
CA SER A 59 3.24 4.28 -4.33
C SER A 59 4.70 4.03 -4.00
N PHE A 60 5.02 3.04 -3.16
CA PHE A 60 6.42 2.70 -2.86
C PHE A 60 7.20 2.25 -4.10
N ILE A 61 6.56 1.58 -5.06
CA ILE A 61 7.20 1.19 -6.31
C ILE A 61 7.36 2.40 -7.24
N LEU A 62 6.31 3.19 -7.44
CA LEU A 62 6.29 4.29 -8.40
C LEU A 62 7.22 5.43 -7.99
N ILE A 63 7.26 5.77 -6.70
CA ILE A 63 8.12 6.85 -6.18
C ILE A 63 9.61 6.59 -6.44
N CYS A 64 10.02 5.33 -6.66
CA CYS A 64 11.42 5.02 -6.96
C CYS A 64 11.94 5.78 -8.18
N TRP A 65 11.12 6.04 -9.21
CA TRP A 65 11.55 6.84 -10.37
C TRP A 65 11.66 8.34 -10.08
N HIS A 66 10.97 8.82 -9.05
CA HIS A 66 11.09 10.20 -8.59
C HIS A 66 12.35 10.40 -7.73
N TYR A 67 12.63 9.46 -6.82
CA TYR A 67 13.79 9.53 -5.92
C TYR A 67 15.09 9.03 -6.54
N TYR A 68 15.04 8.18 -7.57
CA TYR A 68 16.25 7.70 -8.24
C TYR A 68 16.14 7.95 -9.74
N PRO A 69 16.17 9.23 -10.18
CA PRO A 69 15.92 9.61 -11.57
C PRO A 69 17.07 9.23 -12.51
N ASP A 70 18.31 9.14 -12.01
CA ASP A 70 19.48 8.74 -12.79
C ASP A 70 19.34 7.28 -13.31
N GLU A 71 18.60 6.45 -12.59
CA GLU A 71 18.30 5.07 -12.96
C GLU A 71 16.92 4.98 -13.63
N ILE A 72 16.86 5.37 -14.91
CA ILE A 72 15.63 5.31 -15.72
C ILE A 72 15.06 3.89 -15.77
N ILE A 73 15.92 2.88 -15.89
CA ILE A 73 15.56 1.47 -15.90
C ILE A 73 15.82 0.87 -14.51
N LYS A 74 14.78 0.31 -13.90
CA LYS A 74 14.87 -0.32 -12.57
C LYS A 74 14.72 -1.83 -12.68
N SER A 75 15.62 -2.56 -12.03
CA SER A 75 15.51 -4.01 -11.97
C SER A 75 14.46 -4.42 -10.93
N ARG A 76 13.87 -5.60 -11.14
CA ARG A 76 12.99 -6.25 -10.17
C ARG A 76 13.68 -6.39 -8.82
N LYS A 77 14.97 -6.71 -8.80
CA LYS A 77 15.73 -6.90 -7.56
C LYS A 77 15.80 -5.57 -6.78
N ASP A 78 16.09 -4.47 -7.46
CA ASP A 78 16.26 -3.16 -6.82
C ASP A 78 14.93 -2.62 -6.32
N LEU A 79 13.84 -2.77 -7.09
CA LEU A 79 12.50 -2.42 -6.62
C LEU A 79 12.11 -3.22 -5.37
N PHE A 80 12.49 -4.49 -5.28
CA PHE A 80 12.23 -5.30 -4.10
C PHE A 80 13.07 -4.85 -2.90
N GLU A 81 14.36 -4.53 -3.09
CA GLU A 81 15.19 -3.91 -2.04
C GLU A 81 14.53 -2.65 -1.50
N LEU A 82 14.23 -1.71 -2.39
CA LEU A 82 13.81 -0.37 -2.02
C LEU A 82 12.48 -0.41 -1.27
N VAL A 83 11.52 -1.20 -1.77
CA VAL A 83 10.24 -1.40 -1.09
C VAL A 83 10.47 -2.08 0.26
N ARG A 84 11.34 -3.09 0.34
CA ARG A 84 11.63 -3.80 1.59
C ARG A 84 12.23 -2.86 2.64
N ILE A 85 13.25 -2.08 2.28
CA ILE A 85 13.92 -1.11 3.17
C ILE A 85 12.91 -0.05 3.62
N LYS A 86 12.13 0.52 2.69
CA LYS A 86 11.09 1.49 3.05
C LYS A 86 10.07 0.90 4.02
N PHE A 87 9.69 -0.36 3.82
CA PHE A 87 8.71 -1.05 4.67
C PHE A 87 9.26 -1.36 6.07
N SER A 88 10.55 -1.70 6.20
CA SER A 88 11.19 -2.08 7.47
C SER A 88 11.83 -0.94 8.24
N SER A 89 12.29 0.11 7.56
CA SER A 89 13.09 1.18 8.17
C SER A 89 12.39 2.54 8.11
N GLY A 90 11.39 2.67 7.24
CA GLY A 90 10.53 3.84 7.12
C GLY A 90 10.99 4.94 6.19
N PHE A 91 12.14 4.77 5.55
CA PHE A 91 12.71 5.67 4.56
C PHE A 91 13.32 4.88 3.39
N PHE A 92 13.57 5.58 2.28
CA PHE A 92 14.35 5.04 1.17
C PHE A 92 15.83 5.42 1.36
N PRO A 93 16.81 4.58 0.99
CA PRO A 93 18.23 4.90 1.11
C PRO A 93 18.60 6.23 0.43
N GLY A 94 19.25 7.15 1.15
CA GLY A 94 19.58 8.49 0.65
C GLY A 94 18.45 9.51 0.77
N TYR A 95 17.29 9.10 1.31
CA TYR A 95 16.10 9.91 1.56
C TYR A 95 15.60 9.73 3.00
N GLU A 96 16.53 9.64 3.95
CA GLU A 96 16.26 9.44 5.38
C GLU A 96 15.42 10.58 5.97
N ASN A 97 15.61 11.80 5.45
CA ASN A 97 14.81 12.98 5.80
C ASN A 97 13.36 12.89 5.32
N ILE A 98 13.06 11.98 4.38
CA ILE A 98 11.71 11.71 3.87
C ILE A 98 11.21 10.37 4.42
N SER A 99 10.99 10.36 5.74
CA SER A 99 10.39 9.26 6.47
C SER A 99 8.90 9.52 6.74
N PHE A 100 8.15 8.45 7.00
CA PHE A 100 6.84 8.61 7.63
C PHE A 100 7.02 8.94 9.12
N PRO A 101 6.04 9.61 9.77
CA PRO A 101 6.08 9.80 11.20
C PRO A 101 5.98 8.43 11.89
N LEU A 102 6.97 8.12 12.72
CA LEU A 102 6.99 6.93 13.56
C LEU A 102 5.95 7.11 14.68
N ILE A 103 4.78 6.48 14.53
CA ILE A 103 3.82 6.33 15.64
C ILE A 103 4.35 5.21 16.53
N ASP A 104 4.63 5.50 17.80
CA ASP A 104 5.14 4.52 18.77
C ASP A 104 6.39 3.76 18.32
N LYS A 105 7.21 4.38 17.45
CA LYS A 105 8.39 3.76 16.81
C LYS A 105 8.08 2.53 15.94
N LEU A 106 6.83 2.36 15.52
CA LEU A 106 6.40 1.26 14.66
C LEU A 106 6.69 1.54 13.19
N THR A 107 6.97 0.47 12.47
CA THR A 107 7.19 0.40 11.02
C THR A 107 6.09 -0.44 10.37
N TRP A 108 5.93 -0.32 9.05
CA TRP A 108 4.98 -1.16 8.33
C TRP A 108 5.28 -2.66 8.48
N SER A 109 6.56 -3.02 8.64
CA SER A 109 6.98 -4.41 8.92
C SER A 109 6.46 -4.96 10.25
N GLU A 110 6.29 -4.11 11.25
CA GLU A 110 5.76 -4.47 12.57
C GLU A 110 4.24 -4.52 12.59
N ILE A 111 3.57 -3.72 11.74
CA ILE A 111 2.11 -3.80 11.54
C ILE A 111 1.71 -5.06 10.77
N TYR A 112 2.52 -5.48 9.77
CA TYR A 112 2.22 -6.64 8.93
C TYR A 112 3.27 -7.77 9.05
N PRO A 113 3.55 -8.29 10.26
CA PRO A 113 4.70 -9.17 10.50
C PRO A 113 4.53 -10.53 9.82
N LYS A 114 3.31 -11.06 9.74
CA LYS A 114 3.04 -12.35 9.05
C LYS A 114 3.23 -12.24 7.55
N TRP A 115 2.82 -11.12 6.95
CA TRP A 115 2.98 -10.88 5.52
C TRP A 115 4.45 -10.61 5.16
N PHE A 116 5.16 -9.84 6.01
CA PHE A 116 6.56 -9.48 5.81
C PHE A 116 7.56 -10.57 6.26
N LYS A 117 7.09 -11.62 6.91
CA LYS A 117 7.92 -12.76 7.31
C LYS A 117 8.62 -13.37 6.10
N ASN A 118 9.90 -13.70 6.26
CA ASN A 118 10.74 -14.29 5.22
C ASN A 118 10.79 -13.43 3.94
N ASN A 119 10.69 -12.10 4.05
CA ASN A 119 10.65 -11.17 2.92
C ASN A 119 11.83 -11.30 1.95
N SER A 120 12.95 -11.91 2.33
CA SER A 120 14.09 -12.20 1.43
C SER A 120 13.89 -13.45 0.55
N PHE A 121 12.92 -14.32 0.85
CA PHE A 121 12.69 -15.55 0.10
C PHE A 121 11.75 -15.32 -1.09
N ARG A 122 12.13 -15.86 -2.26
CA ARG A 122 11.45 -15.65 -3.54
C ARG A 122 9.96 -16.01 -3.55
N GLN A 123 9.53 -16.96 -2.73
CA GLN A 123 8.15 -17.43 -2.62
C GLN A 123 7.44 -16.93 -1.36
N SER A 124 7.99 -15.91 -0.69
CA SER A 124 7.34 -15.26 0.44
C SER A 124 6.09 -14.48 0.01
N ASN A 125 5.18 -14.26 0.95
CA ASN A 125 4.00 -13.43 0.73
C ASN A 125 4.37 -12.01 0.27
N PHE A 126 5.44 -11.44 0.84
CA PHE A 126 6.05 -10.20 0.37
C PHE A 126 6.37 -10.29 -1.12
N HIS A 127 7.20 -11.25 -1.53
CA HIS A 127 7.67 -11.34 -2.91
C HIS A 127 6.53 -11.54 -3.92
N ILE A 128 5.61 -12.47 -3.62
CA ILE A 128 4.46 -12.76 -4.46
C ILE A 128 3.58 -11.51 -4.63
N TYR A 129 3.38 -10.76 -3.54
CA TYR A 129 2.57 -9.55 -3.57
C TYR A 129 3.22 -8.44 -4.40
N ILE A 130 4.51 -8.15 -4.20
CA ILE A 130 5.21 -7.13 -5.00
C ILE A 130 5.22 -7.51 -6.49
N ASP A 131 5.42 -8.79 -6.83
CA ASP A 131 5.32 -9.25 -8.22
C ASP A 131 3.93 -9.02 -8.81
N ASN A 132 2.88 -9.31 -8.04
CA ASN A 132 1.50 -9.05 -8.47
C ASN A 132 1.25 -7.55 -8.66
N ARG A 133 1.83 -6.69 -7.81
CA ARG A 133 1.74 -5.22 -7.99
C ARG A 133 2.49 -4.76 -9.25
N LEU A 134 3.68 -5.28 -9.53
CA LEU A 134 4.41 -4.98 -10.78
C LEU A 134 3.61 -5.43 -12.02
N LYS A 135 3.01 -6.63 -11.99
CA LYS A 135 2.13 -7.10 -13.08
C LYS A 135 0.95 -6.17 -13.27
N PHE A 136 0.35 -5.70 -12.19
CA PHE A 136 -0.77 -4.76 -12.23
C PHE A 136 -0.35 -3.41 -12.81
N LEU A 137 0.77 -2.83 -12.37
CA LEU A 137 1.28 -1.55 -12.89
C LEU A 137 1.60 -1.65 -14.39
N LEU A 138 2.19 -2.77 -14.81
CA LEU A 138 2.45 -3.07 -16.21
C LEU A 138 1.14 -3.22 -17.00
N SER A 139 0.18 -3.97 -16.47
CA SER A 139 -1.13 -4.18 -17.09
C SER A 139 -1.97 -2.90 -17.17
N ASN A 140 -1.69 -1.91 -16.33
CA ASN A 140 -2.35 -0.60 -16.35
C ASN A 140 -1.54 0.48 -17.10
N GLY A 141 -0.39 0.12 -17.70
CA GLY A 141 0.40 1.05 -18.51
C GLY A 141 1.22 2.07 -17.73
N PHE A 142 1.36 1.93 -16.41
CA PHE A 142 2.21 2.81 -15.60
C PHE A 142 3.70 2.57 -15.87
N ILE A 143 4.07 1.31 -16.08
CA ILE A 143 5.43 0.87 -16.39
C ILE A 143 5.41 -0.02 -17.62
N VAL A 144 6.54 -0.03 -18.33
CA VAL A 144 6.81 -0.97 -19.42
C VAL A 144 7.96 -1.88 -19.06
N ARG A 145 7.95 -3.10 -19.61
CA ARG A 145 9.05 -4.04 -19.47
C ARG A 145 10.02 -3.84 -20.63
N ILE A 146 11.25 -3.47 -20.32
CA ILE A 146 12.31 -3.30 -21.32
C ILE A 146 13.07 -4.63 -21.55
N ASP A 147 13.24 -5.41 -20.48
CA ASP A 147 13.92 -6.71 -20.49
C ASP A 147 13.36 -7.58 -19.36
N LYS A 148 13.73 -8.86 -19.29
CA LYS A 148 13.33 -9.79 -18.24
C LYS A 148 13.69 -9.23 -16.86
N GLY A 149 12.65 -8.78 -16.15
CA GLY A 149 12.79 -8.21 -14.81
C GLY A 149 13.39 -6.80 -14.80
N LYS A 150 13.37 -6.07 -15.91
CA LYS A 150 13.75 -4.64 -15.96
C LYS A 150 12.57 -3.81 -16.44
N TYR A 151 12.29 -2.72 -15.74
CA TYR A 151 11.12 -1.88 -15.93
C TYR A 151 11.52 -0.42 -16.12
N GLN A 152 10.72 0.30 -16.89
CA GLN A 152 10.82 1.74 -17.07
C GLN A 152 9.45 2.37 -16.85
N LEU A 153 9.43 3.60 -16.33
CA LEU A 153 8.20 4.37 -16.21
C LEU A 153 7.66 4.74 -17.60
N ASN A 154 6.38 4.49 -17.84
CA ASN A 154 5.71 4.72 -19.13
C ASN A 154 4.74 5.91 -19.09
N VAL A 155 4.72 6.63 -17.97
CA VAL A 155 3.81 7.74 -17.71
C VAL A 155 4.63 8.95 -17.30
N SER A 156 4.21 10.11 -17.76
CA SER A 156 4.66 11.39 -17.20
C SER A 156 3.61 11.84 -16.18
N PHE A 157 3.92 11.69 -14.90
CA PHE A 157 3.07 12.17 -13.82
C PHE A 157 3.19 13.69 -13.69
N SER A 158 2.07 14.37 -13.43
CA SER A 158 2.10 15.78 -13.03
C SER A 158 2.71 15.96 -11.63
N ASP A 159 3.05 17.19 -11.28
CA ASP A 159 3.53 17.51 -9.93
C ASP A 159 2.52 17.12 -8.84
N ASP A 160 1.22 17.33 -9.09
CA ASP A 160 0.14 16.92 -8.17
C ASP A 160 0.07 15.39 -8.03
N GLU A 161 0.23 14.64 -9.13
CA GLU A 161 0.25 13.18 -9.10
C GLU A 161 1.48 12.66 -8.34
N TRP A 162 2.65 13.30 -8.50
CA TRP A 162 3.84 12.98 -7.71
C TRP A 162 3.66 13.30 -6.22
N GLN A 163 3.10 14.47 -5.89
CA GLN A 163 2.79 14.84 -4.51
C GLN A 163 1.82 13.86 -3.87
N LEU A 164 0.82 13.39 -4.61
CA LEU A 164 -0.11 12.37 -4.14
C LEU A 164 0.62 11.05 -3.84
N ILE A 165 1.41 10.55 -4.79
CA ILE A 165 2.22 9.33 -4.60
C ILE A 165 3.09 9.50 -3.34
N GLU A 166 3.81 10.62 -3.24
CA GLU A 166 4.73 10.90 -2.15
C GLU A 166 4.01 11.00 -0.79
N SER A 167 2.86 11.67 -0.74
CA SER A 167 2.06 11.81 0.48
C SER A 167 1.65 10.44 1.06
N ILE A 168 1.30 9.49 0.19
CA ILE A 168 0.99 8.12 0.59
C ILE A 168 2.22 7.42 1.14
N THR A 169 3.40 7.68 0.56
CA THR A 169 4.66 7.10 1.08
C THR A 169 5.08 7.64 2.45
N LYS A 170 4.53 8.79 2.84
CA LYS A 170 4.74 9.48 4.13
C LYS A 170 3.67 9.12 5.16
N LEU A 171 2.67 8.32 4.83
CA LEU A 171 1.65 7.91 5.79
C LEU A 171 2.26 7.09 6.93
N PRO A 172 1.85 7.34 8.20
CA PRO A 172 2.29 6.53 9.32
C PRO A 172 1.78 5.09 9.19
N PRO A 173 2.54 4.11 9.71
CA PRO A 173 2.12 2.72 9.77
C PRO A 173 0.83 2.53 10.57
N GLN A 174 -0.15 1.87 9.96
CA GLN A 174 -1.45 1.59 10.57
C GLN A 174 -2.14 0.40 9.89
N ASP A 175 -2.89 -0.41 10.65
CA ASP A 175 -3.64 -1.53 10.07
C ASP A 175 -4.94 -1.05 9.40
N GLY A 176 -5.45 -1.81 8.43
CA GLY A 176 -6.76 -1.57 7.84
C GLY A 176 -6.87 -0.33 6.95
N LEU A 177 -5.74 0.28 6.55
CA LEU A 177 -5.75 1.49 5.72
C LEU A 177 -6.42 1.27 4.37
N MET A 178 -7.55 1.94 4.15
CA MET A 178 -8.24 1.98 2.87
C MET A 178 -7.83 3.24 2.11
N ILE A 179 -6.83 3.09 1.24
CA ILE A 179 -6.43 4.18 0.32
C ILE A 179 -7.27 4.02 -0.95
N PRO A 180 -8.10 5.02 -1.31
CA PRO A 180 -8.79 5.02 -2.59
C PRO A 180 -7.82 4.82 -3.75
N TYR A 181 -8.32 4.35 -4.88
CA TYR A 181 -7.48 4.07 -6.03
C TYR A 181 -6.71 5.33 -6.45
N LEU A 182 -5.39 5.19 -6.44
CA LEU A 182 -4.40 6.28 -6.42
C LEU A 182 -4.46 7.17 -7.66
N LEU A 183 -4.50 6.53 -8.84
CA LEU A 183 -4.29 7.18 -10.13
C LEU A 183 -5.21 6.52 -11.15
N LYS A 184 -5.85 7.31 -12.01
CA LYS A 184 -6.58 6.78 -13.17
C LYS A 184 -5.59 6.03 -14.06
N SER A 185 -5.95 4.84 -14.54
CA SER A 185 -5.05 4.09 -15.40
C SER A 185 -4.72 4.94 -16.64
N PRO A 186 -3.45 5.03 -17.03
CA PRO A 186 -3.06 5.58 -18.33
C PRO A 186 -3.81 4.94 -19.50
N LYS A 187 -4.24 3.68 -19.36
CA LYS A 187 -5.05 3.01 -20.40
C LYS A 187 -6.45 3.60 -20.55
N ASP A 188 -7.01 4.20 -19.52
CA ASP A 188 -8.30 4.91 -19.58
C ASP A 188 -8.16 6.32 -20.17
N LYS A 189 -6.93 6.87 -20.17
CA LYS A 189 -6.56 8.11 -20.85
C LYS A 189 -6.03 7.73 -22.24
N ALA A 190 -6.92 7.56 -23.23
CA ALA A 190 -6.54 7.22 -24.60
C ALA A 190 -5.33 8.04 -25.11
N TRP A 191 -4.14 7.42 -25.11
CA TRP A 191 -2.91 7.92 -25.71
C TRP A 191 -2.25 6.76 -26.47
N PRO A 192 -1.59 7.07 -27.59
CA PRO A 192 -1.24 6.09 -28.59
C PRO A 192 -0.22 5.13 -27.98
N LEU A 193 -0.42 3.85 -28.26
CA LEU A 193 0.55 2.80 -28.02
C LEU A 193 1.85 3.17 -28.75
N VAL A 194 2.72 3.93 -28.11
CA VAL A 194 4.14 3.95 -28.47
C VAL A 194 4.72 2.69 -27.84
N TYR A 195 4.46 1.57 -28.49
CA TYR A 195 5.52 0.71 -29.00
C TYR A 195 4.90 -0.19 -30.05
N ARG A 196 5.26 0.14 -31.29
CA ARG A 196 5.13 -0.72 -32.46
C ARG A 196 5.63 -2.12 -32.14
N ASP A 197 4.93 -3.07 -32.74
CA ASP A 197 5.35 -4.43 -33.02
C ASP A 197 6.88 -4.60 -33.04
N ILE A 198 7.44 -5.19 -31.98
CA ILE A 198 8.78 -5.81 -32.04
C ILE A 198 8.65 -7.32 -32.25
N PHE A 199 7.43 -7.86 -32.37
CA PHE A 199 7.21 -9.25 -32.74
C PHE A 199 6.00 -9.39 -33.68
N SER A 200 6.04 -8.72 -34.83
CA SER A 200 5.37 -9.22 -36.03
C SER A 200 6.40 -9.95 -36.88
N ASP A 201 6.17 -11.25 -37.06
CA ASP A 201 6.70 -12.12 -38.10
C ASP A 201 8.20 -12.10 -38.39
N GLN A 202 8.89 -13.10 -37.85
CA GLN A 202 9.55 -14.08 -38.71
C GLN A 202 9.40 -15.48 -38.11
N SER A 203 8.31 -16.15 -38.47
CA SER A 203 8.28 -17.61 -38.48
C SER A 203 8.22 -18.09 -39.92
N ILE A 204 9.07 -19.07 -40.21
CA ILE A 204 8.96 -20.11 -41.25
C ILE A 204 9.83 -19.89 -42.50
N ASN A 205 10.92 -20.67 -42.51
CA ASN A 205 11.47 -21.51 -43.57
C ASN A 205 11.26 -21.10 -45.04
N GLU A 206 12.37 -21.04 -45.75
CA GLU A 206 12.56 -21.84 -46.96
C GLU A 206 14.01 -22.36 -46.98
N GLN A 207 14.16 -23.67 -46.75
CA GLN A 207 15.23 -24.44 -47.37
C GLN A 207 14.86 -24.57 -48.86
N GLU A 208 15.81 -24.39 -49.77
CA GLU A 208 16.09 -25.36 -50.85
C GLU A 208 17.23 -24.88 -51.77
N GLN A 209 18.20 -25.79 -51.92
CA GLN A 209 19.15 -26.03 -53.03
C GLN A 209 20.31 -25.05 -53.27
#